data_AF-A0A527ZBV4-F1
#
_entry.id   AF-A0A527ZBV4-F1
#
_cell.length_a   1.000
_cell.length_b   1.000
_cell.length_c   1.000
_cell.angle_alpha   90.00
_cell.angle_beta   90.00
_cell.angle_gamma   90.00
#
_symmetry.space_group_name_H-M   'P 1'
#
loop_
_entity.id
_entity.type
_entity.pdbx_description
1 polymer ?
#
loop_
_entity_poly.entity_id
_entity_poly.type
_entity_poly.pdbx_seq_one_letter_code
_entity_poly.pdbx_strand_id
1 'polypeptide(L)' 'MAIRVVMAGATGWVGKALVPAIGAQGDMALAAAVSRSGAGQDSGLLVGLPANGIIVS' A
#
# COMPACT_ATOMS: atom_id res chain seq x y z
N MET A 1 18.77 6.94 1.43
CA MET A 1 17.50 7.53 1.93
C MET A 1 16.40 7.10 0.98
N ALA A 2 15.28 6.58 1.48
CA ALA A 2 14.17 6.12 0.64
C ALA A 2 13.08 7.21 0.54
N ILE A 3 12.50 7.34 -0.65
CA ILE A 3 11.35 8.20 -0.93
C ILE A 3 10.12 7.60 -0.23
N ARG A 4 9.41 8.43 0.54
CA ARG A 4 8.20 8.02 1.26
C ARG A 4 6.98 8.29 0.39
N VAL A 5 6.24 7.25 0.04
CA VAL A 5 5.12 7.34 -0.90
C VAL A 5 3.82 6.99 -0.19
N VAL A 6 2.76 7.74 -0.51
CA VAL A 6 1.39 7.45 -0.10
C VAL A 6 0.61 6.91 -1.30
N MET A 7 -0.08 5.78 -1.14
CA MET A 7 -0.95 5.24 -2.18
C MET A 7 -2.41 5.65 -1.94
N ALA A 8 -2.89 6.63 -2.70
CA ALA A 8 -4.32 6.96 -2.74
C ALA A 8 -5.07 6.01 -3.68
N GLY A 9 -6.19 5.46 -3.23
CA GLY A 9 -6.93 4.43 -3.96
C GLY A 9 -6.23 3.07 -3.92
N ALA A 10 -5.70 2.69 -2.76
CA ALA A 10 -4.90 1.47 -2.57
C ALA A 10 -5.62 0.16 -2.97
N THR A 11 -6.95 0.13 -2.92
CA THR A 11 -7.76 -1.03 -3.34
C THR A 11 -8.28 -0.93 -4.79
N GLY A 12 -7.94 0.13 -5.52
CA GLY A 12 -8.31 0.30 -6.93
C GLY A 12 -7.45 -0.56 -7.86
N TRP A 13 -7.80 -0.60 -9.15
CA TRP A 13 -7.12 -1.46 -10.12
C TRP A 13 -5.60 -1.22 -10.20
N VAL A 14 -5.19 0.05 -10.18
CA VAL A 14 -3.78 0.48 -10.13
C VAL A 14 -3.19 0.31 -8.73
N GLY A 15 -3.94 0.68 -7.69
CA GLY A 15 -3.46 0.58 -6.30
C GLY A 15 -3.05 -0.83 -5.91
N LYS A 16 -3.83 -1.84 -6.32
CA LYS A 16 -3.52 -3.25 -6.07
C LYS A 16 -2.19 -3.70 -6.67
N ALA A 17 -1.78 -3.13 -7.80
CA ALA A 17 -0.49 -3.41 -8.42
C ALA A 17 0.65 -2.56 -7.83
N LEU A 18 0.37 -1.29 -7.48
CA LEU A 18 1.38 -0.37 -6.98
C LEU A 18 1.79 -0.59 -5.52
N VAL A 19 0.86 -1.00 -4.65
CA VAL A 19 1.18 -1.32 -3.24
C VAL A 19 2.34 -2.34 -3.14
N PRO A 20 2.31 -3.50 -3.83
CA PRO A 20 3.47 -4.40 -3.88
C PRO A 20 4.70 -3.78 -4.54
N ALA A 21 4.50 -3.10 -5.67
CA ALA A 21 5.61 -2.57 -6.46
C ALA A 21 6.42 -1.53 -5.69
N ILE A 22 5.77 -0.69 -4.88
CA ILE A 22 6.44 0.28 -4.00
C ILE A 22 7.24 -0.45 -2.93
N GLY A 23 6.68 -1.50 -2.31
CA GLY A 23 7.37 -2.29 -1.28
C GLY A 23 8.56 -3.12 -1.79
N ALA A 24 8.59 -3.43 -3.09
CA ALA A 24 9.68 -4.17 -3.71
C ALA A 24 10.89 -3.30 -4.09
N GLN A 25 10.79 -1.97 -4.00
CA GLN A 25 11.84 -1.05 -4.41
C GLN A 25 12.73 -0.64 -3.24
N GLY A 26 14.05 -0.58 -3.47
CA GLY A 26 15.03 -0.23 -2.44
C GLY A 26 15.17 1.26 -2.16
N ASP A 27 14.68 2.10 -3.07
CA ASP A 27 14.71 3.56 -2.98
C ASP A 27 13.35 4.16 -2.58
N MET A 28 12.32 3.33 -2.36
CA MET A 28 10.99 3.74 -1.96
C MET A 28 10.48 2.97 -0.74
N ALA A 29 9.56 3.58 -0.01
CA ALA A 29 8.83 2.94 1.07
C ALA A 29 7.37 3.39 1.06
N LEU A 30 6.45 2.43 1.13
CA LEU A 30 5.03 2.70 1.31
C LEU A 30 4.81 3.22 2.74
N ALA A 31 4.51 4.50 2.86
CA ALA A 31 4.35 5.15 4.16
C ALA A 31 2.89 5.20 4.63
N ALA A 32 1.93 5.23 3.71
CA ALA A 32 0.51 5.17 4.00
C ALA A 32 -0.29 4.69 2.78
N ALA A 33 -1.49 4.20 3.02
CA ALA A 33 -2.44 3.77 2.00
C ALA A 33 -3.83 4.32 2.34
N VAL A 34 -4.57 4.78 1.33
CA VAL A 34 -5.89 5.38 1.52
C VAL A 34 -6.89 4.72 0.59
N SER A 35 -8.02 4.26 1.12
CA SER A 35 -9.16 3.79 0.33
C SER A 35 -10.40 3.59 1.19
N ARG A 36 -11.54 4.09 0.68
CA ARG A 36 -12.88 3.85 1.24
C ARG A 36 -13.23 2.37 1.41
N SER A 37 -12.78 1.49 0.51
CA SER A 37 -13.24 0.10 0.45
C SER A 37 -12.38 -0.87 1.28
N GLY A 38 -11.35 -0.38 1.96
CA GLY A 38 -10.44 -1.21 2.77
C GLY A 38 -10.00 -0.54 4.07
N ALA A 39 -10.65 0.55 4.47
CA ALA A 39 -10.30 1.29 5.67
C ALA A 39 -10.29 0.39 6.91
N GLY A 40 -9.25 0.52 7.74
CA GLY A 40 -9.03 -0.30 8.93
C GLY A 40 -8.37 -1.66 8.68
N GLN A 41 -8.07 -2.02 7.42
CA GLN A 41 -7.39 -3.27 7.08
C GLN A 41 -5.95 -3.01 6.62
N ASP A 42 -5.09 -4.02 6.75
CA ASP A 42 -3.70 -3.96 6.29
C ASP A 42 -3.64 -3.96 4.76
N SER A 43 -2.84 -3.04 4.20
CA SER A 43 -2.73 -2.85 2.75
C SER A 43 -2.13 -4.06 2.02
N GLY A 44 -1.20 -4.79 2.64
CA GLY A 44 -0.64 -6.03 2.09
C GLY A 44 -1.69 -7.13 2.01
N LEU A 45 -2.47 -7.33 3.07
CA LEU A 45 -3.55 -8.31 3.09
C LEU A 45 -4.62 -8.02 2.02
N LEU A 46 -4.98 -6.74 1.84
CA LEU A 46 -5.97 -6.32 0.84
C LEU A 46 -5.57 -6.60 -0.62
N VAL A 47 -4.27 -6.72 -0.89
CA VAL A 47 -3.73 -7.04 -2.21
C VAL A 47 -3.28 -8.51 -2.33
N GLY A 48 -3.60 -9.35 -1.33
CA GLY A 48 -3.27 -10.78 -1.34
C GLY A 48 -1.82 -11.10 -0.98
N LEU A 49 -1.13 -10.20 -0.29
CA LEU A 49 0.24 -10.36 0.18
C LEU A 49 0.29 -10.49 1.71
N PRO A 50 1.44 -10.86 2.29
CA PRO A 50 1.64 -10.79 3.73
C PRO A 50 1.40 -9.38 4.27
N ALA A 51 1.02 -9.30 5.55
CA ALA A 51 0.82 -8.01 6.21
C ALA A 51 2.08 -7.16 6.14
N ASN A 52 1.92 -5.89 5.77
CA ASN A 52 3.03 -4.94 5.62
C ASN A 52 3.02 -3.83 6.69
N GLY A 53 2.05 -3.88 7.62
CA GLY A 53 1.94 -2.96 8.75
C GLY A 53 1.33 -1.60 8.38
N ILE A 54 0.90 -1.41 7.13
CA ILE A 54 0.29 -0.16 6.68
C ILE A 54 -1.22 -0.32 6.70
N ILE A 55 -1.86 0.29 7.71
CA ILE A 55 -3.31 0.31 7.84
C ILE A 55 -3.89 1.32 6.86
N VAL A 56 -4.85 0.87 6.06
CA VAL A 56 -5.56 1.72 5.12
C VAL A 56 -6.48 2.67 5.88
N SER A 57 -6.42 3.96 5.55
CA SER A 57 -7.36 4.99 6.02
C SER A 57 -8.45 5.30 5.00
#